data_AF-A0A2N6CWK8-F1
#
_entry.id   AF-A0A2N6CWK8-F1
#
_cell.length_a   1.000
_cell.length_b   1.000
_cell.length_c   1.000
_cell.angle_alpha   90.00
_cell.angle_beta   90.00
_cell.angle_gamma   90.00
#
_symmetry.space_group_name_H-M   'P 1'
#
loop_
_entity.id
_entity.type
_entity.pdbx_description
1 polymer ?
#
loop_
_entity_poly.entity_id
_entity_poly.type
_entity_poly.pdbx_seq_one_letter_code
_entity_poly.pdbx_strand_id
1 'polypeptide(L)' 'MSGEEQISQTGPIRVQRPSEAFSAYCNAEFERRRNSDEPFDEATYQEAMQLTLRKIRQLEEEGYA' A
#
# COMPACT_ATOMS: atom_id res chain seq x y z
N MET A 1 22.19 29.40 7.78
CA MET A 1 22.18 29.03 6.35
C MET A 1 22.95 27.72 6.21
N SER A 2 22.29 26.57 6.29
CA SER A 2 22.88 25.26 5.95
C SER A 2 21.77 24.21 5.90
N GLY A 3 21.62 23.57 4.75
CA GLY A 3 20.96 22.27 4.62
C GLY A 3 19.55 22.27 4.05
N GLU A 4 19.31 22.93 2.91
CA GLU A 4 18.35 22.38 1.96
C GLU A 4 18.98 21.12 1.35
N GLU A 5 18.29 19.99 1.47
CA GLU A 5 18.16 19.06 0.35
C GLU A 5 16.90 18.21 0.57
N GLN A 6 15.81 18.73 0.02
CA GLN A 6 14.61 17.99 -0.31
C GLN A 6 14.99 16.80 -1.19
N ILE A 7 14.73 15.58 -0.70
CA ILE A 7 14.66 14.41 -1.59
C ILE A 7 13.18 14.06 -1.73
N SER A 8 12.47 14.91 -2.47
CA SER A 8 11.17 14.55 -3.04
C SER A 8 11.46 13.47 -4.09
N GLN A 9 11.38 12.20 -3.71
CA GLN A 9 11.47 11.08 -4.64
C GLN A 9 10.20 11.01 -5.49
N THR A 10 10.00 12.00 -6.36
CA THR A 10 9.02 11.92 -7.45
C THR A 10 9.77 11.46 -8.69
N GLY A 11 10.13 10.18 -8.71
CA GLY A 11 10.46 9.49 -9.96
C GLY A 11 9.26 9.54 -10.93
N PRO A 12 9.44 9.15 -12.20
CA PRO A 12 8.33 9.14 -13.16
C PRO A 12 7.17 8.35 -12.55
N ILE A 13 5.95 8.87 -12.68
CA ILE A 13 4.73 8.16 -12.27
C ILE A 13 4.69 6.86 -13.07
N ARG A 14 5.27 5.79 -12.51
CA ARG A 14 5.04 4.45 -13.01
C ARG A 14 3.55 4.25 -12.84
N VAL A 15 2.85 3.98 -13.93
CA VAL A 15 1.47 3.50 -13.88
C VAL A 15 1.53 2.20 -13.09
N GLN A 16 1.35 2.28 -11.77
CA GLN A 16 1.29 1.12 -10.90
C GLN A 16 -0.03 0.43 -11.18
N ARG A 17 0.02 -0.89 -11.36
CA ARG A 17 -1.21 -1.68 -11.40
C ARG A 17 -2.00 -1.41 -10.10
N PRO A 18 -3.34 -1.33 -10.11
CA PRO A 18 -4.11 -1.11 -8.89
C PRO A 18 -3.74 -2.03 -7.72
N SER A 19 -3.39 -3.29 -8.00
CA SER A 19 -2.92 -4.27 -7.02
C SER A 19 -1.58 -3.88 -6.38
N GLU A 20 -0.66 -3.28 -7.14
CA GLU A 20 0.62 -2.78 -6.64
C GLU A 20 0.38 -1.59 -5.71
N ALA A 21 -0.39 -0.61 -6.16
CA ALA A 21 -0.74 0.58 -5.37
C ALA A 21 -1.47 0.21 -4.08
N PHE A 22 -2.45 -0.70 -4.17
CA PHE A 22 -3.18 -1.21 -3.00
C PHE A 22 -2.25 -1.90 -2.01
N SER A 23 -1.38 -2.80 -2.49
CA SER A 23 -0.44 -3.51 -1.61
C SER A 23 0.55 -2.56 -0.93
N ALA A 24 1.05 -1.55 -1.64
CA ALA A 24 1.96 -0.55 -1.09
C ALA A 24 1.29 0.27 0.01
N TYR A 25 0.05 0.72 -0.22
CA TYR A 25 -0.75 1.40 0.79
C TYR A 25 -0.98 0.52 2.02
N CYS A 26 -1.44 -0.72 1.83
CA CYS A 26 -1.75 -1.61 2.94
C CYS A 26 -0.53 -1.93 3.80
N ASN A 27 0.67 -2.06 3.19
CA ASN A 27 1.91 -2.27 3.93
C ASN A 27 2.30 -1.03 4.77
N ALA A 28 2.20 0.17 4.19
CA ALA A 28 2.48 1.41 4.92
C ALA A 28 1.50 1.62 6.09
N GLU A 29 0.21 1.33 5.87
CA GLU A 29 -0.83 1.41 6.89
C GLU A 29 -0.64 0.36 7.99
N PHE A 30 -0.26 -0.87 7.63
CA PHE A 30 0.06 -1.93 8.59
C PHE A 30 1.16 -1.49 9.55
N GLU A 31 2.27 -0.97 9.02
CA GLU A 31 3.37 -0.46 9.85
C GLU A 31 2.94 0.74 10.69
N ARG A 32 2.09 1.65 10.17
CA ARG A 32 1.57 2.76 10.97
C ARG A 32 0.77 2.27 12.17
N ARG A 33 -0.12 1.29 11.98
CA ARG A 33 -0.95 0.74 13.07
C ARG A 33 -0.18 -0.15 14.02
N ARG A 34 0.78 -0.93 13.52
CA ARG A 34 1.64 -1.76 14.38
C ARG A 34 2.52 -0.92 15.31
N ASN A 35 2.88 0.29 14.87
CA ASN A 35 3.68 1.23 15.65
C ASN A 35 2.83 2.28 16.39
N SER A 36 1.51 2.12 16.49
CA SER A 36 0.65 2.97 17.32
C SER A 36 0.40 2.35 18.70
N ASP A 37 -0.05 3.17 19.65
CA ASP A 37 -0.46 2.71 20.98
C ASP A 37 -1.91 2.16 21.00
N GLU A 38 -2.53 1.97 19.83
CA GLU A 38 -3.91 1.50 19.71
C GLU A 38 -3.97 -0.02 19.52
N PRO A 39 -5.01 -0.71 20.04
CA PRO A 39 -5.23 -2.12 19.74
C PRO A 39 -5.35 -2.35 18.23
N PHE A 40 -4.53 -3.26 17.70
CA PHE A 40 -4.53 -3.61 16.28
C PHE A 40 -4.58 -5.12 16.08
N ASP A 41 -5.64 -5.60 15.42
CA ASP A 41 -5.75 -7.00 15.00
C ASP A 41 -5.02 -7.21 13.67
N GLU A 42 -3.74 -7.54 13.78
CA GLU A 42 -2.85 -7.78 12.64
C GLU A 42 -3.31 -8.94 11.75
N ALA A 43 -3.86 -10.00 12.34
CA ALA A 43 -4.27 -11.20 11.62
C ALA A 43 -5.47 -10.92 10.72
N THR A 44 -6.51 -10.29 11.28
CA THR A 44 -7.70 -9.91 10.51
C THR A 44 -7.35 -8.91 9.41
N TYR A 45 -6.45 -7.96 9.68
CA TYR A 45 -6.00 -7.01 8.67
C TYR A 45 -5.28 -7.70 7.50
N GLN A 46 -4.35 -8.61 7.80
CA GLN A 46 -3.61 -9.35 6.76
C GLN A 46 -4.55 -10.22 5.93
N GLU A 47 -5.52 -10.90 6.55
CA GLU A 47 -6.52 -11.70 5.83
C GLU A 47 -7.34 -10.83 4.87
N ALA A 48 -7.86 -9.70 5.34
CA ALA A 48 -8.64 -8.78 4.53
C ALA A 48 -7.83 -8.19 3.36
N MET A 49 -6.56 -7.84 3.61
CA MET A 49 -5.64 -7.37 2.57
C MET A 49 -5.44 -8.43 1.48
N GLN A 50 -5.18 -9.69 1.87
CA GLN A 50 -4.95 -10.78 0.91
C GLN A 50 -6.20 -11.09 0.08
N LEU A 51 -7.38 -11.09 0.69
CA LEU A 51 -8.65 -11.30 -0.01
C LEU A 51 -8.89 -10.19 -1.06
N THR A 52 -8.68 -8.93 -0.65
CA THR A 52 -8.87 -7.78 -1.53
C THR A 52 -7.86 -7.78 -2.67
N LEU A 53 -6.58 -8.03 -2.38
CA LEU A 53 -5.52 -8.10 -3.38
C LEU A 53 -5.79 -9.19 -4.43
N ARG A 54 -6.32 -10.35 -3.99
CA ARG A 54 -6.75 -11.41 -4.91
C ARG A 54 -7.83 -10.91 -5.86
N LYS A 55 -8.85 -10.20 -5.36
CA LYS A 55 -9.94 -9.70 -6.21
C LYS A 55 -9.46 -8.61 -7.18
N ILE A 56 -8.58 -7.71 -6.73
CA ILE A 56 -8.02 -6.67 -7.61
C ILE A 56 -7.23 -7.31 -8.76
N ARG A 57 -6.36 -8.28 -8.48
CA ARG A 57 -5.60 -8.99 -9.52
C ARG A 57 -6.50 -9.69 -10.53
N GLN A 58 -7.57 -10.33 -10.05
CA GLN A 58 -8.57 -10.93 -10.94
C GLN A 58 -9.21 -9.87 -11.86
N LEU A 59 -9.58 -8.70 -11.32
CA LEU A 59 -10.18 -7.63 -12.14
C LEU A 59 -9.19 -7.06 -13.16
N GLU A 60 -7.89 -6.99 -12.83
CA GLU A 60 -6.85 -6.58 -13.77
C GLU A 60 -6.69 -7.60 -14.91
N GLU A 61 -6.75 -8.90 -14.60
CA GLU A 61 -6.72 -9.97 -15.61
C GLU A 61 -7.96 -9.94 -16.52
N GLU A 62 -9.12 -9.55 -15.97
CA GLU A 62 -10.37 -9.35 -16.70
C GLU A 62 -10.42 -8.02 -17.48
N GLY A 63 -9.45 -7.12 -17.29
CA GLY A 63 -9.39 -5.80 -17.95
C GLY A 63 -10.32 -4.74 -17.35
N TYR A 64 -10.82 -4.95 -16.14
CA TYR A 64 -11.66 -4.01 -15.39
C TYR A 64 -10.88 -3.07 -14.46
N ALA A 65 -9.58 -3.32 -14.26
CA ALA A 65 -8.71 -2.57 -13.37
C ALA A 65 -7.31 -2.39 -13.99
#